data_AF-A0A1W4WGE4-F1
#
_entry.id   AF-A0A1W4WGE4-F1
#
_cell.length_a   1.000
_cell.length_b   1.000
_cell.length_c   1.000
_cell.angle_alpha   90.00
_cell.angle_beta   90.00
_cell.angle_gamma   90.00
#
_symmetry.space_group_name_H-M   'P 1'
#
loop_
_entity.id
_entity.type
_entity.pdbx_description
1 polymer ?
#
loop_
_entity_poly.entity_id
_entity_poly.type
_entity_poly.pdbx_seq_one_letter_code
_entity_poly.pdbx_strand_id
1 'polypeptide(L)'
;MFQNHGIVLRLSVIKKLVIKSVRYRHKYIFAMDKAYLKYVDSSDVFYMNFHYTNSALKVDRTFNFSRKVTENVESFLNRICTNVEKVISKKLKRKRNDKEKTSEITVTAELFGNSGTIDKCAICQDVFKQNNLILTVLEKQYKIMKNCPWVDSICLSNVLLANYPVYPNKFEVSFTNKDLCEFIWYKSKDKKEWIRIGEGFLMQLSNNEINYYLKLQCIPKNDDLIGPLTEVVSDVVVQASPGLCSFDIRHQFTKSKPNSKEFRVVTYNVLADLYSDSDFSRNILYPYCPAYALHIDYRKLLIIKELIGYNADIICLQEVDKKVYENDLQPVLSNFGYQSDLCLKGGQVAEGLACFYNEQRFSLLERDSIVFSECLETNELYKEIWQVISKNEKLKERILARTTAIEVIALKSKELNEVILIANTHLYFHPDADHIRLLQGALAIKYIQSKKDKLEKELNIKIPVVFCGDFNSVPECGIYQLYTTGSVPISCSDWRSNKEEAVENLSIFQSLKLASACGTPEYTNYTAGFQGCLDYIFYDTELLEVAEVVPLPSSENVKEHVALPSVTFPSDHISLVSVLKWK
;
A
#
# COMPACT_ATOMS: atom_id res chain seq x y z
N MET A 1 -30.07 -32.40 37.51
CA MET A 1 -31.20 -32.92 36.71
C MET A 1 -31.54 -31.80 35.74
N PHE A 2 -31.30 -31.86 34.44
CA PHE A 2 -31.70 -32.89 33.47
C PHE A 2 -30.61 -33.16 32.41
N GLN A 3 -30.74 -34.33 31.77
CA GLN A 3 -29.82 -34.97 30.84
C GLN A 3 -29.95 -34.49 29.39
N ASN A 4 -28.82 -34.59 28.67
CA ASN A 4 -28.60 -34.99 27.27
C ASN A 4 -29.80 -35.06 26.31
N HIS A 5 -29.62 -34.53 25.09
CA HIS A 5 -29.69 -35.25 23.81
C HIS A 5 -28.76 -34.54 22.82
N GLY A 6 -27.82 -35.28 22.24
CA GLY A 6 -26.80 -34.76 21.34
C GLY A 6 -27.20 -34.85 19.87
N ILE A 7 -26.63 -33.96 19.07
CA ILE A 7 -26.29 -34.22 17.67
C ILE A 7 -24.87 -33.70 17.44
N VAL A 8 -23.99 -34.64 17.14
CA VAL A 8 -22.58 -34.44 16.79
C VAL A 8 -22.51 -34.15 15.29
N LEU A 9 -22.09 -32.95 14.90
CA LEU A 9 -21.54 -32.69 13.57
C LEU A 9 -20.03 -32.45 13.72
N ARG A 10 -19.26 -33.43 13.27
CA ARG A 10 -17.79 -33.44 13.26
C ARG A 10 -17.26 -32.31 12.37
N LEU A 11 -16.85 -31.20 12.98
CA LEU A 11 -15.89 -30.25 12.41
C LEU A 11 -14.47 -30.79 12.62
N SER A 12 -14.05 -31.74 11.78
CA SER A 12 -12.67 -32.18 11.70
C SER A 12 -12.12 -31.80 10.32
N VAL A 13 -11.43 -30.65 10.23
CA VAL A 13 -10.09 -30.43 9.66
C VAL A 13 -9.79 -28.93 9.83
N ILE A 14 -9.35 -28.51 11.02
CA ILE A 14 -8.64 -27.22 11.19
C ILE A 14 -7.15 -27.57 11.13
N LYS A 15 -6.55 -27.43 9.95
CA LYS A 15 -5.08 -27.43 9.87
C LYS A 15 -4.60 -26.13 10.52
N LYS A 16 -3.95 -26.25 11.68
CA LYS A 16 -3.14 -25.19 12.28
C LYS A 16 -2.26 -24.57 11.19
N LEU A 17 -2.47 -23.28 10.90
CA LEU A 17 -1.56 -22.50 10.07
C LEU A 17 -0.24 -22.37 10.86
N VAL A 18 0.71 -23.25 10.55
CA VAL A 18 2.09 -23.06 10.99
C VAL A 18 2.68 -22.00 10.07
N ILE A 19 2.84 -20.79 10.57
CA ILE A 19 3.58 -19.73 9.87
C ILE A 19 5.05 -20.13 9.88
N LYS A 20 5.45 -20.92 8.88
CA LYS A 20 6.87 -21.10 8.52
C LYS A 20 7.34 -19.78 7.91
N SER A 21 8.57 -19.36 8.23
CA SER A 21 9.22 -18.27 7.49
C SER A 21 9.33 -18.65 6.01
N VAL A 22 8.40 -18.14 5.20
CA VAL A 22 8.36 -18.43 3.77
C VAL A 22 9.51 -17.66 3.12
N ARG A 23 10.55 -18.36 2.67
CA ARG A 23 11.49 -17.80 1.69
C ARG A 23 10.72 -17.67 0.39
N TYR A 24 10.13 -16.51 0.15
CA TYR A 24 9.51 -16.16 -1.12
C TYR A 24 10.56 -16.32 -2.23
N ARG A 25 10.35 -17.28 -3.14
CA ARG A 25 11.27 -17.58 -4.23
C ARG A 25 10.52 -17.49 -5.53
N HIS A 26 10.57 -16.30 -6.14
CA HIS A 26 10.37 -16.20 -7.58
C HIS A 26 11.51 -16.91 -8.31
N LYS A 27 11.22 -17.33 -9.54
CA LYS A 27 12.16 -18.05 -10.40
C LYS A 27 12.38 -17.25 -11.68
N TYR A 28 13.64 -17.01 -12.01
CA TYR A 28 14.02 -16.47 -13.32
C TYR A 28 14.05 -17.57 -14.38
N ILE A 29 13.53 -17.25 -15.56
CA ILE A 29 13.66 -18.02 -16.79
C ILE A 29 14.58 -17.23 -17.71
N PHE A 30 15.84 -17.63 -17.74
CA PHE A 30 16.88 -16.97 -18.52
C PHE A 30 16.83 -17.42 -19.98
N ALA A 31 17.05 -16.47 -20.90
CA ALA A 31 17.28 -16.81 -22.30
C ALA A 31 18.57 -17.62 -22.45
N MET A 32 18.56 -18.56 -23.39
CA MET A 32 19.62 -19.57 -23.56
C MET A 32 20.90 -19.01 -24.19
N ASP A 33 20.79 -17.84 -24.81
CA ASP A 33 21.82 -17.13 -25.59
C ASP A 33 22.27 -15.83 -24.91
N LYS A 34 21.85 -15.58 -23.66
CA LYS A 34 22.15 -14.34 -22.92
C LYS A 34 22.82 -14.62 -21.58
N ALA A 35 23.74 -13.73 -21.22
CA ALA A 35 24.28 -13.62 -19.87
C ALA A 35 23.87 -12.27 -19.30
N TYR A 36 23.41 -12.23 -18.06
CA TYR A 36 22.82 -11.06 -17.43
C TYR A 36 23.80 -10.50 -16.40
N LEU A 37 24.30 -9.30 -16.66
CA LEU A 37 25.27 -8.60 -15.84
C LEU A 37 24.58 -7.44 -15.10
N LYS A 38 24.57 -7.47 -13.77
CA LYS A 38 24.13 -6.36 -12.93
C LYS A 38 25.37 -5.72 -12.28
N TYR A 39 25.64 -4.47 -12.65
CA TYR A 39 26.76 -3.69 -12.16
C TYR A 39 26.39 -2.21 -12.09
N VAL A 40 26.46 -1.62 -10.89
CA VAL A 40 26.28 -0.18 -10.66
C VAL A 40 27.63 0.37 -10.23
N ASP A 41 28.05 1.51 -10.76
CA ASP A 41 29.41 2.05 -10.55
C ASP A 41 29.74 2.31 -9.07
N SER A 42 28.73 2.55 -8.23
CA SER A 42 28.87 2.72 -6.77
C SER A 42 29.00 1.41 -5.99
N SER A 43 28.87 0.25 -6.63
CA SER A 43 28.92 -1.06 -6.00
C SER A 43 30.31 -1.69 -6.10
N ASP A 44 30.81 -2.22 -4.99
CA ASP A 44 32.05 -3.03 -4.96
C ASP A 44 31.87 -4.43 -5.55
N VAL A 45 30.63 -4.80 -5.90
CA VAL A 45 30.25 -6.12 -6.38
C VAL A 45 29.46 -6.03 -7.69
N PHE A 46 29.75 -6.94 -8.62
CA PHE A 46 28.90 -7.21 -9.78
C PHE A 46 28.28 -8.61 -9.68
N TYR A 47 27.15 -8.78 -10.37
CA TYR A 47 26.47 -10.06 -10.49
C TYR A 47 26.42 -10.50 -11.95
N MET A 48 26.72 -11.77 -12.22
CA MET A 48 26.59 -12.37 -13.55
C MET A 48 25.76 -13.65 -13.47
N ASN A 49 24.76 -13.77 -14.33
CA ASN A 49 23.88 -14.94 -14.40
C ASN A 49 23.76 -15.42 -15.85
N PHE A 50 23.89 -16.71 -16.09
CA PHE A 50 23.60 -17.28 -17.40
C PHE A 50 23.10 -18.71 -17.25
N HIS A 51 22.35 -19.18 -18.24
CA HIS A 51 21.81 -20.52 -18.24
C HIS A 51 22.53 -21.40 -19.26
N TYR A 52 23.22 -22.42 -18.77
CA TYR A 52 23.99 -23.33 -19.60
C TYR A 52 23.25 -24.66 -19.74
N THR A 53 23.01 -25.06 -20.98
CA THR A 53 22.51 -26.39 -21.31
C THR A 53 23.44 -27.13 -22.25
N ASN A 54 23.56 -28.44 -22.07
CA ASN A 54 24.21 -29.32 -23.01
C ASN A 54 23.60 -30.71 -22.86
N SER A 55 22.85 -31.15 -23.88
CA SER A 55 22.12 -32.42 -23.86
C SER A 55 23.05 -33.63 -23.78
N ALA A 56 24.21 -33.59 -24.44
CA ALA A 56 25.21 -34.66 -24.40
C ALA A 56 25.80 -34.81 -22.98
N LEU A 57 26.03 -33.70 -22.30
CA LEU A 57 26.54 -33.66 -20.92
C LEU A 57 25.43 -33.74 -19.85
N LYS A 58 24.15 -33.77 -20.26
CA LYS A 58 22.96 -33.73 -19.38
C LYS A 58 23.02 -32.59 -18.35
N VAL A 59 23.56 -31.45 -18.78
CA VAL A 59 23.57 -30.22 -17.99
C VAL A 59 22.42 -29.36 -18.47
N ASP A 60 21.61 -28.91 -17.52
CA ASP A 60 20.56 -27.92 -17.69
C ASP A 60 20.53 -27.15 -16.37
N ARG A 61 21.24 -26.01 -16.34
CA ARG A 61 21.48 -25.29 -15.09
C ARG A 61 21.82 -23.83 -15.30
N THR A 62 21.27 -22.99 -14.43
CA THR A 62 21.69 -21.60 -14.24
C THR A 62 22.91 -21.50 -13.32
N PHE A 63 23.89 -20.71 -13.74
CA PHE A 63 25.06 -20.31 -12.96
C PHE A 63 24.92 -18.85 -12.55
N ASN A 64 25.16 -18.58 -11.27
CA ASN A 64 25.04 -17.25 -10.67
C ASN A 64 26.35 -16.91 -9.97
N PHE A 65 26.86 -15.71 -10.20
CA PHE A 65 28.12 -15.23 -9.64
C PHE A 65 27.90 -13.86 -8.99
N SER A 66 28.48 -13.66 -7.81
CA SER A 66 28.51 -12.39 -7.06
C SER A 66 29.97 -12.13 -6.71
N ARG A 67 30.60 -11.16 -7.38
CA ARG A 67 32.06 -11.03 -7.43
C ARG A 67 32.50 -9.59 -7.23
N LYS A 68 33.70 -9.39 -6.70
CA LYS A 68 34.27 -8.05 -6.52
C LYS A 68 34.57 -7.44 -7.89
N VAL A 69 34.27 -6.15 -8.04
CA VAL A 69 34.53 -5.41 -9.29
C VAL A 69 36.03 -5.28 -9.60
N THR A 70 36.86 -5.34 -8.55
CA THR A 70 38.34 -5.33 -8.64
C THR A 70 38.95 -6.68 -9.03
N GLU A 71 38.14 -7.73 -9.22
CA GLU A 71 38.64 -9.01 -9.74
C GLU A 71 39.08 -8.88 -11.20
N ASN A 72 40.18 -9.52 -11.59
CA ASN A 72 40.61 -9.55 -12.99
C ASN A 72 39.78 -10.56 -13.80
N VAL A 73 39.75 -10.37 -15.12
CA VAL A 73 38.97 -11.20 -16.04
C VAL A 73 39.37 -12.67 -15.96
N GLU A 74 40.67 -12.97 -15.85
CA GLU A 74 41.16 -14.35 -15.73
C GLU A 74 40.58 -15.08 -14.51
N SER A 75 40.65 -14.46 -13.34
CA SER A 75 40.13 -15.06 -12.10
C SER A 75 38.62 -15.30 -12.21
N PHE A 76 37.90 -14.36 -12.82
CA PHE A 76 36.47 -14.51 -13.03
C PHE A 76 36.14 -15.66 -14.01
N LEU A 77 36.80 -15.73 -15.16
CA LEU A 77 36.61 -16.81 -16.14
C LEU A 77 36.98 -18.17 -15.57
N ASN A 78 38.08 -18.28 -14.82
CA ASN A 78 38.49 -19.52 -14.15
C ASN A 78 37.42 -20.01 -13.15
N ARG A 79 36.73 -19.09 -12.47
CA ARG A 79 35.60 -19.44 -11.60
C ARG A 79 34.41 -19.94 -12.40
N ILE A 80 34.12 -19.34 -13.55
CA ILE A 80 33.09 -19.85 -14.45
C ILE A 80 33.42 -21.29 -14.83
N CYS A 81 34.62 -21.55 -15.37
CA CYS A 81 35.08 -22.87 -15.76
C CYS A 81 34.94 -23.87 -14.61
N THR A 82 35.53 -23.55 -13.46
CA THR A 82 35.52 -24.43 -12.27
C THR A 82 34.10 -24.79 -11.82
N ASN A 83 33.16 -23.84 -11.86
CA ASN A 83 31.78 -24.11 -11.44
C ASN A 83 31.05 -24.99 -12.46
N VAL A 84 31.23 -24.75 -13.75
CA VAL A 84 30.62 -25.55 -14.81
C VAL A 84 31.20 -26.98 -14.81
N GLU A 85 32.52 -27.13 -14.70
CA GLU A 85 33.22 -28.41 -14.56
C GLU A 85 32.71 -29.23 -13.37
N LYS A 86 32.54 -28.60 -12.20
CA LYS A 86 32.00 -29.27 -11.01
C LYS A 86 30.62 -29.87 -11.27
N VAL A 87 29.77 -29.18 -12.03
CA VAL A 87 28.42 -29.66 -12.37
C VAL A 87 28.47 -30.80 -13.37
N ILE A 88 29.27 -30.67 -14.43
CA ILE A 88 29.50 -31.71 -15.44
C ILE A 88 30.05 -32.97 -14.77
N SER A 89 31.11 -32.83 -13.97
CA SER A 89 31.77 -33.93 -13.25
C SER A 89 30.80 -34.66 -12.31
N LYS A 90 29.96 -33.93 -11.57
CA LYS A 90 28.95 -34.53 -10.66
C LYS A 90 27.89 -35.32 -11.43
N LYS A 91 27.48 -34.85 -12.61
CA LYS A 91 26.51 -35.55 -13.47
C LYS A 91 27.11 -36.80 -14.11
N LEU A 92 28.38 -36.75 -14.52
CA LEU A 92 29.11 -37.91 -15.06
C LEU A 92 29.37 -38.98 -13.98
N LYS A 93 29.75 -38.58 -12.75
CA LYS A 93 29.96 -39.52 -11.64
C LYS A 93 28.68 -40.27 -11.21
N ARG A 94 27.51 -39.61 -11.25
CA ARG A 94 26.22 -40.27 -10.99
C ARG A 94 25.84 -41.38 -11.99
N LYS A 95 26.57 -41.50 -13.11
CA LYS A 95 26.31 -42.47 -14.18
C LYS A 95 27.01 -43.82 -13.97
N ARG A 96 28.09 -43.89 -13.18
CA ARG A 96 28.96 -45.08 -13.15
C ARG A 96 29.24 -45.52 -11.71
N ASN A 97 28.77 -46.72 -11.35
CA ASN A 97 29.34 -47.46 -10.22
C ASN A 97 30.86 -47.58 -10.46
N ASP A 98 31.64 -47.38 -9.40
CA ASP A 98 33.10 -47.28 -9.39
C ASP A 98 33.81 -48.25 -10.34
N LYS A 99 34.66 -47.72 -11.25
CA LYS A 99 35.97 -48.26 -11.69
C LYS A 99 36.48 -47.89 -13.11
N GLU A 100 35.86 -46.97 -13.86
CA GLU A 100 36.47 -46.50 -15.13
C GLU A 100 36.95 -45.04 -15.07
N LYS A 101 38.24 -44.84 -15.41
CA LYS A 101 38.93 -43.54 -15.49
C LYS A 101 38.11 -42.53 -16.30
N THR A 102 37.74 -41.42 -15.65
CA THR A 102 37.09 -40.26 -16.28
C THR A 102 38.05 -39.56 -17.22
N SER A 103 37.67 -39.39 -18.49
CA SER A 103 38.21 -38.31 -19.32
C SER A 103 37.83 -36.99 -18.63
N GLU A 104 38.82 -36.23 -18.17
CA GLU A 104 38.60 -34.89 -17.62
C GLU A 104 38.10 -33.98 -18.75
N ILE A 105 36.89 -33.45 -18.59
CA ILE A 105 36.36 -32.43 -19.50
C ILE A 105 36.86 -31.10 -18.98
N THR A 106 37.79 -30.49 -19.71
CA THR A 106 38.28 -29.13 -19.44
C THR A 106 37.29 -28.13 -20.01
N VAL A 107 36.74 -27.25 -19.16
CA VAL A 107 35.86 -26.17 -19.59
C VAL A 107 36.69 -24.94 -19.90
N THR A 108 36.48 -24.38 -21.09
CA THR A 108 37.04 -23.10 -21.49
C THR A 108 36.00 -22.00 -21.39
N ALA A 109 36.42 -20.80 -21.00
CA ALA A 109 35.58 -19.61 -21.04
C ALA A 109 36.40 -18.40 -21.49
N GLU A 110 35.80 -17.56 -22.33
CA GLU A 110 36.45 -16.39 -22.92
C GLU A 110 35.47 -15.22 -22.95
N LEU A 111 36.00 -14.00 -22.89
CA LEU A 111 35.22 -12.77 -22.95
C LEU A 111 35.69 -11.95 -24.17
N PHE A 112 34.73 -11.50 -24.97
CA PHE A 112 34.96 -10.69 -26.16
C PHE A 112 34.28 -9.34 -26.01
N GLY A 113 34.93 -8.28 -26.50
CA GLY A 113 34.36 -6.95 -26.68
C GLY A 113 34.44 -6.51 -28.14
N ASN A 114 34.25 -5.21 -28.38
CA ASN A 114 34.21 -4.64 -29.73
C ASN A 114 35.52 -4.86 -30.53
N SER A 115 36.66 -4.91 -29.84
CA SER A 115 38.00 -5.06 -30.43
C SER A 115 38.52 -6.50 -30.42
N GLY A 116 37.66 -7.49 -30.15
CA GLY A 116 38.05 -8.90 -30.03
C GLY A 116 38.18 -9.37 -28.59
N THR A 117 39.08 -10.32 -28.34
CA THR A 117 39.27 -10.94 -27.01
C THR A 117 39.72 -9.91 -25.97
N ILE A 118 39.08 -9.92 -24.80
CA ILE A 118 39.43 -9.06 -23.67
C ILE A 118 40.70 -9.57 -22.99
N ASP A 119 41.60 -8.65 -22.62
CA ASP A 119 42.81 -8.97 -21.85
C ASP A 119 42.45 -9.63 -20.50
N LYS A 120 43.07 -10.79 -20.26
CA LYS A 120 42.90 -11.59 -19.04
C LYS A 120 43.35 -10.85 -17.78
N CYS A 121 44.32 -9.95 -17.90
CA CYS A 121 44.81 -9.12 -16.80
C CYS A 121 43.93 -7.91 -16.50
N ALA A 122 42.99 -7.56 -17.39
CA ALA A 122 42.11 -6.41 -17.19
C ALA A 122 41.20 -6.59 -15.97
N ILE A 123 40.86 -5.47 -15.33
CA ILE A 123 39.96 -5.44 -14.17
C ILE A 123 38.51 -5.47 -14.67
N CYS A 124 37.67 -6.34 -14.07
CA CYS A 124 36.29 -6.53 -14.48
C CYS A 124 35.49 -5.21 -14.53
N GLN A 125 35.69 -4.31 -13.56
CA GLN A 125 35.00 -3.01 -13.52
C GLN A 125 35.23 -2.18 -14.80
N ASP A 126 36.43 -2.22 -15.37
CA ASP A 126 36.79 -1.39 -16.52
C ASP A 126 36.31 -2.05 -17.82
N VAL A 127 36.31 -3.38 -17.86
CA VAL A 127 35.73 -4.15 -18.96
C VAL A 127 34.21 -3.98 -19.01
N PHE A 128 33.53 -4.06 -17.87
CA PHE A 128 32.06 -3.97 -17.79
C PHE A 128 31.51 -2.57 -18.01
N LYS A 129 32.35 -1.53 -18.16
CA LYS A 129 31.94 -0.23 -18.70
C LYS A 129 31.66 -0.28 -20.21
N GLN A 130 32.25 -1.24 -20.92
CA GLN A 130 32.07 -1.40 -22.36
C GLN A 130 30.69 -1.99 -22.71
N ASN A 131 30.22 -1.69 -23.92
CA ASN A 131 29.01 -2.28 -24.50
C ASN A 131 29.34 -3.47 -25.41
N ASN A 132 28.32 -4.26 -25.75
CA ASN A 132 28.40 -5.39 -26.70
C ASN A 132 29.43 -6.47 -26.31
N LEU A 133 29.48 -6.82 -25.02
CA LEU A 133 30.32 -7.91 -24.55
C LEU A 133 29.68 -9.28 -24.87
N ILE A 134 30.51 -10.26 -25.19
CA ILE A 134 30.10 -11.65 -25.42
C ILE A 134 30.91 -12.56 -24.51
N LEU A 135 30.22 -13.39 -23.73
CA LEU A 135 30.83 -14.46 -22.94
C LEU A 135 30.71 -15.77 -23.73
N THR A 136 31.82 -16.47 -23.93
CA THR A 136 31.84 -17.83 -24.48
C THR A 136 32.15 -18.81 -23.36
N VAL A 137 31.40 -19.91 -23.27
CA VAL A 137 31.68 -21.03 -22.36
C VAL A 137 31.56 -22.32 -23.17
N LEU A 138 32.68 -23.04 -23.32
CA LEU A 138 32.85 -24.12 -24.30
C LEU A 138 32.44 -23.63 -25.71
N GLU A 139 31.55 -24.33 -26.40
CA GLU A 139 31.01 -23.96 -27.71
C GLU A 139 29.88 -22.92 -27.67
N LYS A 140 29.42 -22.50 -26.48
CA LYS A 140 28.25 -21.63 -26.34
C LYS A 140 28.62 -20.18 -26.17
N GLN A 141 28.00 -19.31 -26.96
CA GLN A 141 28.13 -17.87 -26.87
C GLN A 141 26.91 -17.24 -26.19
N TYR A 142 27.16 -16.25 -25.34
CA TYR A 142 26.16 -15.51 -24.60
C TYR A 142 26.37 -14.02 -24.82
N LYS A 143 25.36 -13.33 -25.37
CA LYS A 143 25.35 -11.86 -25.39
C LYS A 143 25.18 -11.34 -23.97
N ILE A 144 26.10 -10.49 -23.51
CA ILE A 144 25.99 -9.89 -22.17
C ILE A 144 24.99 -8.74 -22.18
N MET A 145 23.92 -8.92 -21.42
CA MET A 145 22.89 -7.93 -21.13
C MET A 145 23.26 -7.20 -19.84
N LYS A 146 23.84 -6.00 -19.96
CA LYS A 146 24.22 -5.16 -18.83
C LYS A 146 23.01 -4.37 -18.32
N ASN A 147 22.80 -4.38 -17.00
CA ASN A 147 21.78 -3.60 -16.27
C ASN A 147 20.41 -3.60 -16.97
N CYS A 148 20.00 -4.74 -17.51
CA CYS A 148 18.68 -4.87 -18.08
C CYS A 148 17.62 -4.79 -16.96
N PRO A 149 16.34 -4.53 -17.32
CA PRO A 149 15.23 -4.66 -16.41
C PRO A 149 15.29 -5.95 -15.61
N TRP A 150 15.00 -5.85 -14.32
CA TRP A 150 15.20 -6.95 -13.39
C TRP A 150 14.17 -6.91 -12.26
N VAL A 151 13.59 -8.08 -11.97
CA VAL A 151 12.69 -8.26 -10.82
C VAL A 151 13.51 -8.71 -9.62
N ASP A 152 13.76 -7.81 -8.67
CA ASP A 152 14.50 -8.13 -7.45
C ASP A 152 13.67 -9.00 -6.50
N SER A 153 12.36 -8.71 -6.39
CA SER A 153 11.42 -9.48 -5.58
C SER A 153 10.00 -9.38 -6.15
N ILE A 154 9.32 -10.51 -6.29
CA ILE A 154 7.88 -10.57 -6.59
C ILE A 154 7.20 -11.65 -5.76
N CYS A 155 6.08 -11.31 -5.12
CA CYS A 155 5.33 -12.21 -4.23
C CYS A 155 3.82 -12.17 -4.53
N LEU A 156 3.13 -13.26 -4.21
CA LEU A 156 1.66 -13.33 -4.19
C LEU A 156 1.19 -13.43 -2.74
N SER A 157 0.00 -12.92 -2.46
CA SER A 157 -0.63 -12.99 -1.14
C SER A 157 -0.85 -14.44 -0.68
N ASN A 158 -0.79 -14.64 0.65
CA ASN A 158 -1.19 -15.88 1.30
C ASN A 158 -2.70 -15.98 1.52
N VAL A 159 -3.45 -14.95 1.14
CA VAL A 159 -4.91 -14.92 1.12
C VAL A 159 -5.35 -14.61 -0.31
N LEU A 160 -6.09 -15.53 -0.91
CA LEU A 160 -6.62 -15.42 -2.27
C LEU A 160 -8.11 -15.73 -2.21
N LEU A 161 -8.96 -14.75 -2.53
CA LEU A 161 -10.42 -14.88 -2.44
C LEU A 161 -11.05 -14.75 -3.82
N ALA A 162 -11.98 -15.65 -4.15
CA ALA A 162 -12.81 -15.51 -5.34
C ALA A 162 -13.64 -14.22 -5.28
N ASN A 163 -13.85 -13.55 -6.40
CA ASN A 163 -14.54 -12.25 -6.51
C ASN A 163 -13.81 -11.07 -5.84
N TYR A 164 -12.52 -11.22 -5.55
CA TYR A 164 -11.62 -10.15 -5.14
C TYR A 164 -10.48 -10.00 -6.15
N PRO A 165 -9.87 -8.81 -6.24
CA PRO A 165 -8.69 -8.61 -7.06
C PRO A 165 -7.51 -9.44 -6.54
N VAL A 166 -6.67 -9.91 -7.46
CA VAL A 166 -5.35 -10.46 -7.19
C VAL A 166 -4.30 -9.68 -7.96
N TYR A 167 -3.17 -9.44 -7.28
CA TYR A 167 -2.04 -8.66 -7.75
C TYR A 167 -0.79 -9.12 -6.96
N PRO A 168 0.43 -8.79 -7.42
CA PRO A 168 1.62 -9.06 -6.63
C PRO A 168 1.70 -8.11 -5.43
N ASN A 169 1.50 -8.62 -4.21
CA ASN A 169 1.56 -7.84 -2.95
C ASN A 169 2.99 -7.40 -2.55
N LYS A 170 3.97 -7.68 -3.41
CA LYS A 170 5.32 -7.14 -3.37
C LYS A 170 5.87 -7.19 -4.79
N PHE A 171 6.35 -6.06 -5.31
CA PHE A 171 6.97 -5.97 -6.64
C PHE A 171 8.11 -4.94 -6.65
N GLU A 172 9.31 -5.41 -6.34
CA GLU A 172 10.56 -4.65 -6.32
C GLU A 172 11.36 -4.93 -7.60
N VAL A 173 11.79 -3.87 -8.27
CA VAL A 173 12.47 -3.95 -9.57
C VAL A 173 13.65 -2.98 -9.65
N SER A 174 14.66 -3.35 -10.45
CA SER A 174 15.82 -2.53 -10.79
C SER A 174 15.86 -2.28 -12.30
N PHE A 175 16.30 -1.09 -12.74
CA PHE A 175 16.45 -0.73 -14.17
C PHE A 175 15.18 -0.94 -15.01
N THR A 176 14.01 -0.90 -14.39
CA THR A 176 12.74 -1.34 -14.98
C THR A 176 11.75 -0.18 -14.91
N ASN A 177 11.03 0.05 -16.01
CA ASN A 177 9.83 0.86 -16.02
C ASN A 177 8.65 -0.07 -15.72
N LYS A 178 7.99 0.12 -14.57
CA LYS A 178 6.90 -0.76 -14.11
C LYS A 178 5.71 -0.76 -15.08
N ASP A 179 5.43 0.37 -15.72
CA ASP A 179 4.28 0.55 -16.61
C ASP A 179 4.45 -0.20 -17.95
N LEU A 180 5.70 -0.50 -18.33
CA LEU A 180 6.02 -1.27 -19.53
C LEU A 180 6.08 -2.79 -19.26
N CYS A 181 6.02 -3.22 -18.01
CA CYS A 181 6.08 -4.65 -17.67
C CYS A 181 4.84 -5.40 -18.15
N GLU A 182 5.03 -6.61 -18.63
CA GLU A 182 3.92 -7.51 -18.98
C GLU A 182 3.71 -8.55 -17.88
N PHE A 183 2.45 -8.81 -17.56
CA PHE A 183 2.03 -9.74 -16.52
C PHE A 183 1.06 -10.76 -17.11
N ILE A 184 1.28 -12.04 -16.84
CA ILE A 184 0.45 -13.13 -17.36
C ILE A 184 0.07 -14.09 -16.23
N TRP A 185 -1.22 -14.34 -16.08
CA TRP A 185 -1.79 -15.15 -15.00
C TRP A 185 -2.16 -16.55 -15.48
N TYR A 186 -1.88 -17.53 -14.65
CA TYR A 186 -2.23 -18.93 -14.87
C TYR A 186 -2.86 -19.53 -13.61
N LYS A 187 -3.66 -20.58 -13.79
CA LYS A 187 -4.17 -21.43 -12.71
C LYS A 187 -3.76 -22.89 -12.87
N SER A 188 -3.63 -23.60 -11.76
CA SER A 188 -3.34 -25.03 -11.73
C SER A 188 -3.92 -25.71 -10.48
N LYS A 189 -4.39 -26.95 -10.60
CA LYS A 189 -4.78 -27.77 -9.43
C LYS A 189 -3.59 -28.47 -8.77
N ASP A 190 -2.51 -28.71 -9.52
CA ASP A 190 -1.41 -29.59 -9.10
C ASP A 190 -0.01 -28.93 -9.19
N LYS A 191 0.04 -27.66 -9.60
CA LYS A 191 1.26 -26.86 -9.88
C LYS A 191 2.11 -27.39 -11.05
N LYS A 192 1.61 -28.34 -11.84
CA LYS A 192 2.31 -28.92 -13.00
C LYS A 192 1.68 -28.44 -14.29
N GLU A 193 0.38 -28.62 -14.44
CA GLU A 193 -0.36 -28.19 -15.62
C GLU A 193 -0.94 -26.80 -15.39
N TRP A 194 -0.49 -25.83 -16.19
CA TRP A 194 -0.84 -24.42 -16.05
C TRP A 194 -1.75 -23.97 -17.18
N ILE A 195 -2.92 -23.43 -16.84
CA ILE A 195 -3.90 -22.89 -17.78
C ILE A 195 -3.84 -21.37 -17.67
N ARG A 196 -3.61 -20.66 -18.78
CA ARG A 196 -3.64 -19.19 -18.81
C ARG A 196 -5.06 -18.70 -18.54
N ILE A 197 -5.20 -17.69 -17.68
CA ILE A 197 -6.50 -17.13 -17.27
C ILE A 197 -6.62 -15.62 -17.43
N GLY A 198 -5.50 -14.91 -17.62
CA GLY A 198 -5.55 -13.46 -17.76
C GLY A 198 -4.18 -12.85 -17.98
N GLU A 199 -4.18 -11.52 -18.09
CA GLU A 199 -3.01 -10.67 -18.22
C GLU A 199 -3.24 -9.35 -17.48
N GLY A 200 -2.16 -8.60 -17.23
CA GLY A 200 -2.19 -7.35 -16.48
C GLY A 200 -1.69 -7.50 -15.03
N PHE A 201 -1.24 -6.39 -14.45
CA PHE A 201 -0.72 -6.34 -13.08
C PHE A 201 -1.77 -6.81 -12.07
N LEU A 202 -3.01 -6.42 -12.31
CA LEU A 202 -4.20 -6.75 -11.54
C LEU A 202 -5.10 -7.71 -12.34
N MET A 203 -5.70 -8.68 -11.68
CA MET A 203 -6.71 -9.56 -12.26
C MET A 203 -7.87 -9.76 -11.27
N GLN A 204 -9.11 -9.75 -11.76
CA GLN A 204 -10.29 -10.06 -10.95
C GLN A 204 -10.53 -11.57 -10.92
N LEU A 205 -10.54 -12.20 -9.73
CA LEU A 205 -10.83 -13.62 -9.59
C LEU A 205 -12.34 -13.90 -9.63
N SER A 206 -12.73 -15.10 -10.06
CA SER A 206 -14.11 -15.58 -10.01
C SER A 206 -14.22 -16.88 -9.22
N ASN A 207 -15.45 -17.37 -9.04
CA ASN A 207 -15.69 -18.68 -8.43
C ASN A 207 -15.05 -19.85 -9.22
N ASN A 208 -14.72 -19.66 -10.51
CA ASN A 208 -14.07 -20.68 -11.34
C ASN A 208 -12.60 -20.93 -10.98
N GLU A 209 -12.00 -20.07 -10.15
CA GLU A 209 -10.62 -20.19 -9.69
C GLU A 209 -10.53 -20.89 -8.33
N ILE A 210 -11.65 -21.10 -7.62
CA ILE A 210 -11.65 -21.76 -6.30
C ILE A 210 -10.97 -23.13 -6.38
N ASN A 211 -10.13 -23.43 -5.38
CA ASN A 211 -9.27 -24.62 -5.29
C ASN A 211 -8.12 -24.70 -6.32
N TYR A 212 -7.85 -23.64 -7.09
CA TYR A 212 -6.66 -23.56 -7.92
C TYR A 212 -5.56 -22.76 -7.25
N TYR A 213 -4.30 -23.17 -7.46
CA TYR A 213 -3.13 -22.33 -7.27
C TYR A 213 -3.01 -21.34 -8.43
N LEU A 214 -2.41 -20.18 -8.17
CA LEU A 214 -2.13 -19.17 -9.17
C LEU A 214 -0.63 -19.14 -9.49
N LYS A 215 -0.29 -18.82 -10.73
CA LYS A 215 1.06 -18.46 -11.14
C LYS A 215 1.00 -17.13 -11.87
N LEU A 216 1.88 -16.21 -11.47
CA LEU A 216 2.12 -14.97 -12.17
C LEU A 216 3.47 -15.04 -12.89
N GLN A 217 3.45 -14.71 -14.16
CA GLN A 217 4.62 -14.46 -14.98
C GLN A 217 4.78 -12.94 -15.17
N CYS A 218 5.98 -12.42 -14.96
CA CYS A 218 6.34 -11.02 -15.17
C CYS A 218 7.49 -10.94 -16.18
N ILE A 219 7.30 -10.18 -17.25
CA ILE A 219 8.36 -9.82 -18.20
C ILE A 219 8.76 -8.37 -17.91
N PRO A 220 9.87 -8.13 -17.17
CA PRO A 220 10.30 -6.78 -16.83
C PRO A 220 10.86 -6.08 -18.07
N LYS A 221 10.47 -4.81 -18.26
CA LYS A 221 10.89 -3.98 -19.40
C LYS A 221 11.31 -2.58 -18.96
N ASN A 222 12.11 -1.94 -19.78
CA ASN A 222 12.27 -0.49 -19.82
C ASN A 222 12.15 -0.05 -21.28
N ASP A 223 12.47 1.19 -21.59
CA ASP A 223 12.30 1.73 -22.94
C ASP A 223 13.14 1.00 -24.01
N ASP A 224 14.29 0.44 -23.60
CA ASP A 224 15.30 -0.11 -24.53
C ASP A 224 15.43 -1.64 -24.47
N LEU A 225 15.15 -2.24 -23.31
CA LEU A 225 15.56 -3.60 -22.97
C LEU A 225 14.42 -4.41 -22.36
N ILE A 226 14.54 -5.72 -22.52
CA ILE A 226 13.68 -6.73 -21.89
C ILE A 226 14.55 -7.60 -21.00
N GLY A 227 14.16 -7.72 -19.73
CA GLY A 227 14.82 -8.55 -18.76
C GLY A 227 14.43 -10.03 -18.83
N PRO A 228 14.94 -10.87 -17.92
CA PRO A 228 14.52 -12.27 -17.85
C PRO A 228 13.08 -12.39 -17.37
N LEU A 229 12.34 -13.33 -17.95
CA LEU A 229 11.00 -13.69 -17.48
C LEU A 229 11.10 -14.19 -16.03
N THR A 230 10.24 -13.68 -15.17
CA THR A 230 10.17 -14.05 -13.75
C THR A 230 8.84 -14.70 -13.46
N GLU A 231 8.84 -15.86 -12.80
CA GLU A 231 7.63 -16.56 -12.38
C GLU A 231 7.52 -16.65 -10.85
N VAL A 232 6.31 -16.48 -10.33
CA VAL A 232 5.96 -16.76 -8.93
C VAL A 232 4.68 -17.59 -8.86
N VAL A 233 4.63 -18.55 -7.95
CA VAL A 233 3.49 -19.45 -7.74
C VAL A 233 2.94 -19.24 -6.34
N SER A 234 1.62 -19.19 -6.19
CA SER A 234 0.98 -19.06 -4.88
C SER A 234 1.20 -20.31 -4.02
N ASP A 235 1.38 -20.10 -2.72
CA ASP A 235 1.50 -21.19 -1.75
C ASP A 235 0.14 -21.76 -1.33
N VAL A 236 -0.90 -20.94 -1.46
CA VAL A 236 -2.29 -21.30 -1.18
C VAL A 236 -3.12 -21.38 -2.46
N VAL A 237 -4.24 -22.11 -2.38
CA VAL A 237 -5.27 -22.09 -3.42
C VAL A 237 -6.23 -20.92 -3.20
N VAL A 238 -6.91 -20.48 -4.26
CA VAL A 238 -8.02 -19.53 -4.15
C VAL A 238 -9.15 -20.14 -3.30
N GLN A 239 -9.62 -19.37 -2.33
CA GLN A 239 -10.68 -19.70 -1.39
C GLN A 239 -11.99 -19.02 -1.79
N ALA A 240 -13.11 -19.48 -1.22
CA ALA A 240 -14.37 -18.78 -1.35
C ALA A 240 -14.32 -17.41 -0.67
N SER A 241 -15.09 -16.43 -1.19
CA SER A 241 -15.28 -15.14 -0.52
C SER A 241 -16.07 -15.29 0.79
N PRO A 242 -16.04 -14.27 1.68
CA PRO A 242 -16.89 -14.22 2.89
C PRO A 242 -18.40 -14.12 2.61
N GLY A 243 -18.85 -14.22 1.36
CA GLY A 243 -20.23 -13.94 0.98
C GLY A 243 -20.45 -12.45 0.70
N LEU A 244 -21.63 -11.95 1.07
CA LEU A 244 -22.02 -10.56 0.87
C LEU A 244 -21.39 -9.68 1.95
N CYS A 245 -20.58 -8.71 1.55
CA CYS A 245 -20.06 -7.69 2.45
C CYS A 245 -21.01 -6.49 2.52
N SER A 246 -20.99 -5.76 3.64
CA SER A 246 -21.85 -4.58 3.82
C SER A 246 -21.67 -3.54 2.71
N PHE A 247 -20.43 -3.35 2.24
CA PHE A 247 -20.13 -2.43 1.14
C PHE A 247 -20.68 -2.89 -0.21
N ASP A 248 -20.99 -4.19 -0.44
CA ASP A 248 -21.56 -4.66 -1.71
C ASP A 248 -22.97 -4.10 -1.95
N ILE A 249 -23.73 -3.88 -0.86
CA ILE A 249 -25.03 -3.19 -0.89
C ILE A 249 -24.82 -1.71 -1.20
N ARG A 250 -23.81 -1.08 -0.58
CA ARG A 250 -23.48 0.33 -0.80
C ARG A 250 -22.98 0.60 -2.21
N HIS A 251 -22.31 -0.37 -2.83
CA HIS A 251 -21.90 -0.32 -4.25
C HIS A 251 -23.07 -0.20 -5.21
N GLN A 252 -24.29 -0.55 -4.79
CA GLN A 252 -25.47 -0.34 -5.63
C GLN A 252 -25.77 1.14 -5.88
N PHE A 253 -25.36 2.03 -4.96
CA PHE A 253 -25.52 3.48 -5.07
C PHE A 253 -24.35 4.15 -5.82
N THR A 254 -23.26 3.41 -6.08
CA THR A 254 -22.03 3.95 -6.67
C THR A 254 -21.64 3.31 -7.99
N LYS A 255 -22.59 2.67 -8.68
CA LYS A 255 -22.36 1.97 -9.96
C LYS A 255 -21.78 2.87 -11.05
N SER A 256 -22.23 4.13 -11.11
CA SER A 256 -21.77 5.12 -12.07
C SER A 256 -20.94 6.21 -11.40
N LYS A 257 -20.03 6.80 -12.17
CA LYS A 257 -19.36 8.05 -11.78
C LYS A 257 -20.38 9.20 -11.79
N PRO A 258 -20.20 10.22 -10.93
CA PRO A 258 -21.03 11.42 -10.97
C PRO A 258 -20.87 12.19 -12.30
N ASN A 259 -21.79 13.13 -12.57
CA ASN A 259 -21.68 14.01 -13.75
C ASN A 259 -20.55 15.06 -13.58
N SER A 260 -20.28 15.85 -14.62
CA SER A 260 -19.14 16.80 -14.62
C SER A 260 -19.23 17.92 -13.57
N LYS A 261 -20.43 18.22 -13.05
CA LYS A 261 -20.64 19.20 -11.97
C LYS A 261 -20.62 18.58 -10.58
N GLU A 262 -20.42 17.28 -10.48
CA GLU A 262 -20.44 16.54 -9.24
C GLU A 262 -19.15 15.74 -9.07
N PHE A 263 -18.74 15.51 -7.83
CA PHE A 263 -17.62 14.64 -7.51
C PHE A 263 -17.91 13.86 -6.24
N ARG A 264 -17.49 12.61 -6.22
CA ARG A 264 -17.72 11.71 -5.08
C ARG A 264 -16.51 11.71 -4.16
N VAL A 265 -16.75 11.97 -2.88
CA VAL A 265 -15.74 12.01 -1.83
C VAL A 265 -15.97 10.84 -0.87
N VAL A 266 -14.88 10.16 -0.50
CA VAL A 266 -14.85 9.12 0.53
C VAL A 266 -13.93 9.57 1.65
N THR A 267 -14.34 9.39 2.91
CA THR A 267 -13.41 9.37 4.06
C THR A 267 -13.50 8.03 4.78
N TYR A 268 -12.36 7.46 5.17
CA TYR A 268 -12.32 6.15 5.81
C TYR A 268 -11.06 5.90 6.63
N ASN A 269 -11.21 5.69 7.94
CA ASN A 269 -10.19 5.09 8.77
C ASN A 269 -10.14 3.57 8.49
N VAL A 270 -9.01 3.09 7.96
CA VAL A 270 -8.88 1.69 7.48
C VAL A 270 -8.31 0.72 8.52
N LEU A 271 -8.13 1.16 9.76
CA LEU A 271 -7.56 0.40 10.88
C LEU A 271 -6.15 -0.12 10.56
N ALA A 272 -5.11 0.56 11.06
CA ALA A 272 -3.73 0.18 10.80
C ALA A 272 -3.44 -1.23 11.36
N ASP A 273 -2.64 -2.01 10.64
CA ASP A 273 -2.18 -3.33 11.06
C ASP A 273 -1.45 -3.25 12.40
N LEU A 274 -0.69 -2.16 12.61
CA LEU A 274 -0.03 -1.82 13.87
C LEU A 274 -0.97 -1.89 15.09
N TYR A 275 -2.25 -1.53 14.93
CA TYR A 275 -3.24 -1.51 16.00
C TYR A 275 -4.15 -2.75 15.98
N SER A 276 -4.05 -3.61 14.97
CA SER A 276 -4.87 -4.82 14.83
C SER A 276 -4.15 -6.13 15.18
N ASP A 277 -2.83 -6.22 14.98
CA ASP A 277 -2.08 -7.48 15.13
C ASP A 277 -1.61 -7.79 16.58
N SER A 278 -1.79 -6.85 17.52
CA SER A 278 -1.36 -7.06 18.91
C SER A 278 -2.22 -8.10 19.66
N ASP A 279 -1.63 -8.78 20.65
CA ASP A 279 -2.39 -9.70 21.52
C ASP A 279 -3.49 -8.97 22.31
N PHE A 280 -3.26 -7.70 22.66
CA PHE A 280 -4.27 -6.86 23.29
C PHE A 280 -5.44 -6.60 22.33
N SER A 281 -5.15 -6.24 21.09
CA SER A 281 -6.19 -6.00 20.07
C SER A 281 -7.00 -7.26 19.82
N ARG A 282 -6.34 -8.41 19.63
CA ARG A 282 -7.01 -9.70 19.35
C ARG A 282 -7.84 -10.22 20.52
N ASN A 283 -7.42 -10.01 21.76
CA ASN A 283 -8.08 -10.61 22.93
C ASN A 283 -8.97 -9.64 23.72
N ILE A 284 -8.79 -8.33 23.56
CA ILE A 284 -9.49 -7.29 24.35
C ILE A 284 -10.32 -6.36 23.47
N LEU A 285 -9.73 -5.76 22.43
CA LEU A 285 -10.46 -4.82 21.55
C LEU A 285 -11.44 -5.56 20.62
N TYR A 286 -10.97 -6.63 19.98
CA TYR A 286 -11.69 -7.36 18.93
C TYR A 286 -11.84 -8.87 19.21
N PRO A 287 -12.20 -9.32 20.44
CA PRO A 287 -12.29 -10.75 20.76
C PRO A 287 -13.39 -11.48 19.98
N TYR A 288 -14.34 -10.74 19.41
CA TYR A 288 -15.42 -11.24 18.55
C TYR A 288 -14.96 -11.48 17.10
N CYS A 289 -13.88 -10.82 16.65
CA CYS A 289 -13.41 -10.93 15.27
C CYS A 289 -12.44 -12.12 15.13
N PRO A 290 -12.69 -13.07 14.21
CA PRO A 290 -11.75 -14.17 13.96
C PRO A 290 -10.37 -13.66 13.55
N ALA A 291 -9.31 -14.25 14.10
CA ALA A 291 -7.93 -13.80 13.86
C ALA A 291 -7.52 -13.72 12.37
N TYR A 292 -8.08 -14.59 11.52
CA TYR A 292 -7.81 -14.53 10.08
C TYR A 292 -8.44 -13.32 9.40
N ALA A 293 -9.59 -12.85 9.89
CA ALA A 293 -10.30 -11.69 9.35
C ALA A 293 -9.70 -10.37 9.85
N LEU A 294 -9.03 -10.39 11.00
CA LEU A 294 -8.27 -9.26 11.53
C LEU A 294 -6.91 -9.08 10.82
N HIS A 295 -6.33 -10.16 10.29
CA HIS A 295 -5.03 -10.14 9.62
C HIS A 295 -5.06 -9.25 8.36
N ILE A 296 -4.02 -8.43 8.16
CA ILE A 296 -3.97 -7.43 7.10
C ILE A 296 -4.13 -8.00 5.68
N ASP A 297 -3.55 -9.17 5.38
CA ASP A 297 -3.71 -9.80 4.06
C ASP A 297 -5.16 -10.16 3.71
N TYR A 298 -6.03 -10.30 4.72
CA TYR A 298 -7.48 -10.44 4.51
C TYR A 298 -8.16 -9.09 4.41
N ARG A 299 -7.97 -8.21 5.41
CA ARG A 299 -8.65 -6.90 5.49
C ARG A 299 -8.40 -6.05 4.25
N LYS A 300 -7.15 -6.01 3.77
CA LYS A 300 -6.78 -5.18 2.61
C LYS A 300 -7.52 -5.57 1.34
N LEU A 301 -7.86 -6.85 1.14
CA LEU A 301 -8.66 -7.28 -0.02
C LEU A 301 -10.07 -6.69 0.04
N LEU A 302 -10.67 -6.68 1.23
CA LEU A 302 -11.97 -6.07 1.48
C LEU A 302 -11.92 -4.56 1.35
N ILE A 303 -10.92 -3.88 1.93
CA ILE A 303 -10.71 -2.43 1.78
C ILE A 303 -10.57 -2.06 0.31
N ILE A 304 -9.72 -2.76 -0.44
CA ILE A 304 -9.51 -2.49 -1.87
C ILE A 304 -10.80 -2.68 -2.67
N LYS A 305 -11.51 -3.79 -2.46
CA LYS A 305 -12.79 -4.05 -3.14
C LYS A 305 -13.82 -2.97 -2.79
N GLU A 306 -13.91 -2.59 -1.52
CA GLU A 306 -14.77 -1.53 -1.02
C GLU A 306 -14.48 -0.19 -1.72
N LEU A 307 -13.22 0.25 -1.74
CA LEU A 307 -12.81 1.53 -2.32
C LEU A 307 -13.02 1.58 -3.85
N ILE A 308 -12.65 0.52 -4.57
CA ILE A 308 -12.84 0.45 -6.03
C ILE A 308 -14.33 0.55 -6.39
N GLY A 309 -15.19 -0.19 -5.68
CA GLY A 309 -16.62 -0.21 -5.99
C GLY A 309 -17.34 1.11 -5.69
N TYR A 310 -16.76 1.99 -4.87
CA TYR A 310 -17.29 3.34 -4.67
C TYR A 310 -17.13 4.25 -5.88
N ASN A 311 -16.26 3.93 -6.85
CA ASN A 311 -16.02 4.78 -8.03
C ASN A 311 -15.87 6.26 -7.63
N ALA A 312 -15.13 6.52 -6.54
CA ALA A 312 -14.98 7.85 -5.98
C ALA A 312 -14.10 8.73 -6.87
N ASP A 313 -14.18 10.04 -6.71
CA ASP A 313 -13.22 10.94 -7.36
C ASP A 313 -12.12 11.38 -6.42
N ILE A 314 -12.41 11.42 -5.11
CA ILE A 314 -11.48 11.78 -4.04
C ILE A 314 -11.69 10.79 -2.89
N ILE A 315 -10.61 10.21 -2.37
CA ILE A 315 -10.63 9.26 -1.24
C ILE A 315 -9.60 9.70 -0.22
N CYS A 316 -10.05 10.09 0.97
CA CYS A 316 -9.20 10.43 2.11
C CYS A 316 -9.19 9.26 3.10
N LEU A 317 -8.02 8.69 3.36
CA LEU A 317 -7.86 7.57 4.27
C LEU A 317 -7.05 7.98 5.51
N GLN A 318 -7.37 7.36 6.63
CA GLN A 318 -6.63 7.45 7.89
C GLN A 318 -6.14 6.06 8.31
N GLU A 319 -5.10 6.02 9.15
CA GLU A 319 -4.48 4.77 9.61
C GLU A 319 -3.93 3.88 8.48
N VAL A 320 -3.34 4.51 7.47
CA VAL A 320 -2.76 3.78 6.35
C VAL A 320 -1.32 3.39 6.68
N ASP A 321 -1.05 2.10 6.93
CA ASP A 321 0.33 1.61 7.06
C ASP A 321 1.12 1.90 5.78
N LYS A 322 2.36 2.38 5.93
CA LYS A 322 3.28 2.68 4.83
C LYS A 322 3.42 1.50 3.85
N LYS A 323 3.56 0.29 4.38
CA LYS A 323 3.72 -0.91 3.55
C LYS A 323 2.44 -1.27 2.80
N VAL A 324 1.28 -1.08 3.41
CA VAL A 324 -0.02 -1.32 2.77
C VAL A 324 -0.26 -0.28 1.68
N TYR A 325 0.11 0.98 1.91
CA TYR A 325 0.11 2.00 0.86
C TYR A 325 1.01 1.62 -0.32
N GLU A 326 2.30 1.38 -0.07
CA GLU A 326 3.33 1.18 -1.11
C GLU A 326 3.13 -0.11 -1.93
N ASN A 327 2.62 -1.17 -1.30
CA ASN A 327 2.54 -2.49 -1.95
C ASN A 327 1.13 -2.89 -2.38
N ASP A 328 0.09 -2.29 -1.79
CA ASP A 328 -1.30 -2.72 -1.99
C ASP A 328 -2.17 -1.57 -2.52
N LEU A 329 -2.41 -0.51 -1.73
CA LEU A 329 -3.38 0.53 -2.11
C LEU A 329 -2.92 1.36 -3.32
N GLN A 330 -1.70 1.89 -3.31
CA GLN A 330 -1.22 2.75 -4.40
C GLN A 330 -1.10 1.99 -5.74
N PRO A 331 -0.46 0.80 -5.80
CA PRO A 331 -0.34 0.08 -7.07
C PRO A 331 -1.68 -0.41 -7.62
N VAL A 332 -2.64 -0.75 -6.75
CA VAL A 332 -3.95 -1.21 -7.20
C VAL A 332 -4.82 -0.04 -7.63
N LEU A 333 -4.95 1.02 -6.83
CA LEU A 333 -5.79 2.16 -7.16
C LEU A 333 -5.23 2.97 -8.35
N SER A 334 -3.92 3.00 -8.58
CA SER A 334 -3.37 3.59 -9.80
C SER A 334 -3.84 2.87 -11.07
N ASN A 335 -4.01 1.54 -11.01
CA ASN A 335 -4.59 0.76 -12.10
C ASN A 335 -6.10 1.09 -12.34
N PHE A 336 -6.75 1.78 -11.40
CA PHE A 336 -8.10 2.33 -11.56
C PHE A 336 -8.11 3.85 -11.86
N GLY A 337 -6.95 4.44 -12.20
CA GLY A 337 -6.82 5.83 -12.61
C GLY A 337 -6.72 6.82 -11.44
N TYR A 338 -6.29 6.37 -10.26
CA TYR A 338 -6.03 7.27 -9.13
C TYR A 338 -4.54 7.64 -9.04
N GLN A 339 -4.28 8.91 -8.81
CA GLN A 339 -3.00 9.38 -8.27
C GLN A 339 -3.17 9.60 -6.77
N SER A 340 -2.07 9.60 -6.02
CA SER A 340 -2.14 9.71 -4.56
C SER A 340 -0.88 10.23 -3.91
N ASP A 341 -1.02 10.63 -2.65
CA ASP A 341 0.09 10.89 -1.74
C ASP A 341 -0.12 10.17 -0.40
N LEU A 342 0.97 9.97 0.34
CA LEU A 342 0.96 9.44 1.70
C LEU A 342 1.71 10.41 2.62
N CYS A 343 0.99 10.95 3.60
CA CYS A 343 1.54 11.74 4.69
C CYS A 343 1.62 10.87 5.95
N LEU A 344 2.82 10.52 6.40
CA LEU A 344 3.00 9.78 7.65
C LEU A 344 2.78 10.70 8.86
N LYS A 345 2.30 10.12 9.97
CA LYS A 345 2.32 10.81 11.27
C LYS A 345 3.76 11.11 11.69
N GLY A 346 3.91 12.09 12.58
CA GLY A 346 5.20 12.42 13.19
C GLY A 346 5.78 11.27 14.01
N GLY A 347 7.04 11.42 14.43
CA GLY A 347 7.77 10.31 15.06
C GLY A 347 7.94 9.12 14.10
N GLN A 348 8.60 8.05 14.52
CA GLN A 348 8.85 6.88 13.65
C GLN A 348 7.59 6.01 13.44
N VAL A 349 6.40 6.63 13.40
CA VAL A 349 5.11 5.96 13.20
C VAL A 349 5.01 5.53 11.73
N ALA A 350 4.72 4.25 11.52
CA ALA A 350 4.69 3.65 10.19
C ALA A 350 3.30 3.68 9.52
N GLU A 351 2.38 4.50 10.02
CA GLU A 351 1.05 4.77 9.45
C GLU A 351 0.78 6.26 9.31
N GLY A 352 -0.20 6.61 8.48
CA GLY A 352 -0.65 7.99 8.37
C GLY A 352 -1.89 8.18 7.51
N LEU A 353 -1.88 9.29 6.78
CA LEU A 353 -2.97 9.81 5.98
C LEU A 353 -2.65 9.60 4.51
N ALA A 354 -3.63 9.20 3.71
CA ALA A 354 -3.47 9.13 2.26
C ALA A 354 -4.65 9.77 1.56
N CYS A 355 -4.39 10.55 0.53
CA CYS A 355 -5.44 11.11 -0.33
C CYS A 355 -5.23 10.63 -1.76
N PHE A 356 -6.24 9.92 -2.30
CA PHE A 356 -6.31 9.47 -3.68
C PHE A 356 -7.26 10.37 -4.46
N TYR A 357 -6.91 10.70 -5.71
CA TYR A 357 -7.77 11.49 -6.60
C TYR A 357 -7.75 10.93 -8.01
N ASN A 358 -8.91 10.92 -8.65
CA ASN A 358 -9.12 10.41 -10.00
C ASN A 358 -8.41 11.32 -11.01
N GLU A 359 -7.33 10.82 -11.61
CA GLU A 359 -6.44 11.60 -12.47
C GLU A 359 -7.10 12.05 -13.76
N GLN A 360 -8.18 11.38 -14.19
CA GLN A 360 -8.92 11.77 -15.39
C GLN A 360 -9.76 13.03 -15.14
N ARG A 361 -10.13 13.30 -13.88
CA ARG A 361 -10.99 14.44 -13.50
C ARG A 361 -10.23 15.55 -12.79
N PHE A 362 -9.13 15.22 -12.12
CA PHE A 362 -8.36 16.17 -11.34
C PHE A 362 -6.88 16.14 -11.71
N SER A 363 -6.24 17.31 -11.70
CA SER A 363 -4.78 17.46 -11.71
C SER A 363 -4.31 18.10 -10.42
N LEU A 364 -3.21 17.60 -9.87
CA LEU A 364 -2.55 18.16 -8.69
C LEU A 364 -1.95 19.54 -8.98
N LEU A 365 -2.20 20.52 -8.11
CA LEU A 365 -1.58 21.85 -8.14
C LEU A 365 -0.52 22.01 -7.04
N GLU A 366 -0.92 21.84 -5.79
CA GLU A 366 -0.06 21.94 -4.60
C GLU A 366 -0.43 20.79 -3.67
N ARG A 367 0.57 20.25 -2.98
CA ARG A 367 0.40 19.38 -1.81
C ARG A 367 1.26 19.92 -0.69
N ASP A 368 0.75 19.86 0.52
CA ASP A 368 1.50 20.17 1.72
C ASP A 368 1.01 19.34 2.90
N SER A 369 1.88 19.16 3.88
CA SER A 369 1.54 18.46 5.11
C SER A 369 2.40 18.94 6.26
N ILE A 370 1.83 18.95 7.45
CA ILE A 370 2.57 19.29 8.68
C ILE A 370 2.22 18.31 9.79
N VAL A 371 3.17 18.11 10.69
CA VAL A 371 2.91 17.55 12.02
C VAL A 371 2.71 18.73 12.97
N PHE A 372 1.58 18.77 13.68
CA PHE A 372 1.22 19.95 14.47
C PHE A 372 2.26 20.28 15.54
N SER A 373 2.75 19.28 16.27
CA SER A 373 3.73 19.46 17.35
C SER A 373 5.07 20.02 16.87
N GLU A 374 5.49 19.68 15.65
CA GLU A 374 6.79 20.09 15.09
C GLU A 374 6.84 21.57 14.70
N CYS A 375 5.69 22.19 14.47
CA CYS A 375 5.58 23.58 14.03
C CYS A 375 4.81 24.49 15.01
N LEU A 376 4.25 23.93 16.09
CA LEU A 376 3.40 24.66 17.03
C LEU A 376 4.11 25.87 17.68
N GLU A 377 5.39 25.74 18.02
CA GLU A 377 6.15 26.79 18.70
C GLU A 377 6.65 27.89 17.76
N THR A 378 6.94 27.53 16.50
CA THR A 378 7.69 28.36 15.56
C THR A 378 6.82 29.01 14.49
N ASN A 379 5.63 28.46 14.22
CA ASN A 379 4.73 28.98 13.20
C ASN A 379 3.89 30.14 13.75
N GLU A 380 4.08 31.33 13.18
CA GLU A 380 3.36 32.56 13.58
C GLU A 380 1.83 32.40 13.52
N LEU A 381 1.32 31.52 12.66
CA LEU A 381 -0.11 31.18 12.55
C LEU A 381 -0.70 30.68 13.88
N TYR A 382 0.12 30.04 14.72
CA TYR A 382 -0.31 29.39 15.95
C TYR A 382 0.05 30.15 17.22
N LYS A 383 0.63 31.35 17.09
CA LYS A 383 1.14 32.14 18.21
C LYS A 383 0.12 32.36 19.33
N GLU A 384 -1.12 32.70 18.98
CA GLU A 384 -2.20 32.91 19.97
C GLU A 384 -2.51 31.64 20.76
N ILE A 385 -2.56 30.49 20.08
CA ILE A 385 -2.82 29.19 20.70
C ILE A 385 -1.60 28.77 21.55
N TRP A 386 -0.39 28.95 21.02
CA TRP A 386 0.85 28.64 21.72
C TRP A 386 1.00 29.43 23.02
N GLN A 387 0.65 30.72 23.03
CA GLN A 387 0.68 31.55 24.25
C GLN A 387 -0.23 31.02 25.38
N VAL A 388 -1.29 30.29 25.06
CA VAL A 388 -2.14 29.63 26.06
C VAL A 388 -1.51 28.31 26.49
N ILE A 389 -1.08 27.48 25.53
CA ILE A 389 -0.45 26.19 25.78
C ILE A 389 0.80 26.34 26.64
N SER A 390 1.65 27.33 26.36
CA SER A 390 2.92 27.55 27.04
C SER A 390 2.79 27.95 28.51
N LYS A 391 1.58 28.26 29.00
CA LYS A 391 1.31 28.58 30.41
C LYS A 391 1.04 27.34 31.27
N ASN A 392 0.74 26.20 30.64
CA ASN A 392 0.47 24.95 31.32
C ASN A 392 1.47 23.88 30.84
N GLU A 393 2.49 23.58 31.66
CA GLU A 393 3.57 22.65 31.29
C GLU A 393 3.06 21.23 31.01
N LYS A 394 2.03 20.73 31.72
CA LYS A 394 1.46 19.39 31.46
C LYS A 394 0.77 19.33 30.10
N LEU A 395 -0.02 20.35 29.78
CA LEU A 395 -0.66 20.48 28.47
C LEU A 395 0.39 20.57 27.34
N LYS A 396 1.41 21.41 27.55
CA LYS A 396 2.52 21.60 26.60
C LYS A 396 3.25 20.30 26.33
N GLU A 397 3.66 19.58 27.38
CA GLU A 397 4.32 18.28 27.24
C GLU A 397 3.43 17.28 26.46
N ARG A 398 2.15 17.19 26.84
CA ARG A 398 1.20 16.26 26.21
C ARG A 398 0.98 16.56 24.74
N ILE A 399 0.78 17.82 24.36
CA ILE A 399 0.49 18.19 22.97
C ILE A 399 1.73 18.09 22.07
N LEU A 400 2.92 18.47 22.57
CA LEU A 400 4.17 18.34 21.82
C LEU A 400 4.58 16.88 21.64
N ALA A 401 4.17 15.99 22.55
CA ALA A 401 4.35 14.55 22.41
C ALA A 401 3.33 13.89 21.46
N ARG A 402 2.49 14.64 20.74
CA ARG A 402 1.58 14.09 19.72
C ARG A 402 2.24 14.11 18.35
N THR A 403 1.89 13.12 17.55
CA THR A 403 2.39 12.93 16.18
C THR A 403 1.33 13.22 15.13
N THR A 404 0.23 13.84 15.54
CA THR A 404 -0.92 14.17 14.68
C THR A 404 -0.47 15.05 13.52
N ALA A 405 -0.80 14.60 12.31
CA ALA A 405 -0.52 15.30 11.07
C ALA A 405 -1.81 15.77 10.40
N ILE A 406 -1.65 16.71 9.47
CA ILE A 406 -2.68 17.11 8.50
C ILE A 406 -2.06 17.08 7.10
N GLU A 407 -2.82 16.54 6.17
CA GLU A 407 -2.52 16.53 4.73
C GLU A 407 -3.46 17.52 4.03
N VAL A 408 -2.93 18.35 3.15
CA VAL A 408 -3.69 19.31 2.34
C VAL A 408 -3.27 19.21 0.88
N ILE A 409 -4.24 19.03 -0.01
CA ILE A 409 -4.04 18.86 -1.45
C ILE A 409 -4.94 19.81 -2.23
N ALA A 410 -4.35 20.65 -3.07
CA ALA A 410 -5.05 21.49 -4.01
C ALA A 410 -5.19 20.76 -5.36
N LEU A 411 -6.43 20.53 -5.79
CA LEU A 411 -6.76 19.83 -7.01
C LEU A 411 -7.48 20.77 -7.98
N LYS A 412 -7.07 20.75 -9.24
CA LYS A 412 -7.76 21.44 -10.33
C LYS A 412 -8.65 20.47 -11.09
N SER A 413 -9.94 20.78 -11.18
CA SER A 413 -10.88 20.07 -12.04
C SER A 413 -10.51 20.27 -13.50
N LYS A 414 -10.35 19.16 -14.22
CA LYS A 414 -10.08 19.15 -15.66
C LYS A 414 -11.34 19.45 -16.47
N GLU A 415 -12.51 19.25 -15.89
CA GLU A 415 -13.81 19.42 -16.58
C GLU A 415 -14.36 20.84 -16.42
N LEU A 416 -14.23 21.44 -15.23
CA LEU A 416 -14.80 22.75 -14.90
C LEU A 416 -13.77 23.88 -14.83
N ASN A 417 -12.47 23.56 -14.87
CA ASN A 417 -11.39 24.52 -14.63
C ASN A 417 -11.45 25.19 -13.23
N GLU A 418 -12.20 24.61 -12.30
CA GLU A 418 -12.30 25.00 -10.88
C GLU A 418 -11.17 24.38 -10.05
N VAL A 419 -10.87 24.96 -8.89
CA VAL A 419 -9.87 24.45 -7.94
C VAL A 419 -10.55 24.14 -6.60
N ILE A 420 -10.21 23.01 -5.99
CA ILE A 420 -10.68 22.61 -4.66
C ILE A 420 -9.50 22.30 -3.75
N LEU A 421 -9.63 22.67 -2.48
CA LEU A 421 -8.68 22.31 -1.43
C LEU A 421 -9.24 21.15 -0.61
N ILE A 422 -8.55 20.01 -0.67
CA ILE A 422 -8.87 18.82 0.11
C ILE A 422 -7.96 18.77 1.32
N ALA A 423 -8.53 18.58 2.50
CA ALA A 423 -7.78 18.34 3.72
C ALA A 423 -8.15 16.99 4.32
N ASN A 424 -7.18 16.34 4.96
CA ASN A 424 -7.32 15.05 5.61
C ASN A 424 -6.58 15.06 6.96
N THR A 425 -7.17 14.53 8.02
CA THR A 425 -6.50 14.40 9.33
C THR A 425 -7.00 13.19 10.11
N HIS A 426 -6.24 12.85 11.16
CA HIS A 426 -6.64 11.88 12.18
C HIS A 426 -6.24 12.44 13.56
N LEU A 427 -7.22 12.99 14.28
CA LEU A 427 -7.01 13.65 15.57
C LEU A 427 -6.76 12.67 16.71
N TYR A 428 -6.25 13.17 17.84
CA TYR A 428 -5.84 12.33 18.96
C TYR A 428 -6.99 11.53 19.60
N PHE A 429 -6.80 10.22 19.74
CA PHE A 429 -7.85 9.25 20.12
C PHE A 429 -8.25 9.22 21.60
N HIS A 430 -7.40 9.73 22.53
CA HIS A 430 -7.56 9.35 23.94
C HIS A 430 -8.83 9.94 24.58
N PRO A 431 -9.65 9.17 25.32
CA PRO A 431 -10.97 9.62 25.77
C PRO A 431 -10.99 10.92 26.59
N ASP A 432 -10.03 11.15 27.48
CA ASP A 432 -9.97 12.36 28.34
C ASP A 432 -9.42 13.63 27.64
N ALA A 433 -9.20 13.58 26.33
CA ALA A 433 -8.39 14.55 25.61
C ALA A 433 -9.18 15.45 24.65
N ASP A 434 -10.44 15.78 24.96
CA ASP A 434 -11.25 16.69 24.13
C ASP A 434 -10.57 18.04 23.93
N HIS A 435 -9.90 18.57 24.97
CA HIS A 435 -9.12 19.81 24.90
C HIS A 435 -7.96 19.70 23.90
N ILE A 436 -7.25 18.57 23.86
CA ILE A 436 -6.17 18.33 22.88
C ILE A 436 -6.74 18.26 21.47
N ARG A 437 -7.82 17.49 21.27
CA ARG A 437 -8.47 17.37 19.96
C ARG A 437 -8.96 18.72 19.48
N LEU A 438 -9.58 19.52 20.35
CA LEU A 438 -10.07 20.85 20.00
C LEU A 438 -8.93 21.83 19.67
N LEU A 439 -7.79 21.76 20.39
CA LEU A 439 -6.58 22.50 20.01
C LEU A 439 -6.08 22.05 18.62
N GLN A 440 -5.96 20.76 18.37
CA GLN A 440 -5.53 20.23 17.07
C GLN A 440 -6.49 20.64 15.95
N GLY A 441 -7.81 20.59 16.20
CA GLY A 441 -8.82 21.04 15.26
C GLY A 441 -8.75 22.53 14.96
N ALA A 442 -8.38 23.36 15.94
CA ALA A 442 -8.13 24.78 15.75
C ALA A 442 -6.85 25.03 14.92
N LEU A 443 -5.79 24.26 15.15
CA LEU A 443 -4.56 24.33 14.34
C LEU A 443 -4.85 23.92 12.89
N ALA A 444 -5.59 22.83 12.69
CA ALA A 444 -6.00 22.31 11.39
C ALA A 444 -6.76 23.36 10.56
N ILE A 445 -7.80 23.96 11.13
CA ILE A 445 -8.64 24.91 10.38
C ILE A 445 -7.88 26.21 10.06
N LYS A 446 -7.03 26.70 10.97
CA LYS A 446 -6.14 27.84 10.71
C LYS A 446 -5.17 27.52 9.57
N TYR A 447 -4.61 26.32 9.54
CA TYR A 447 -3.70 25.87 8.47
C TYR A 447 -4.39 25.80 7.10
N ILE A 448 -5.55 25.14 7.05
CA ILE A 448 -6.39 25.05 5.84
C ILE A 448 -6.73 26.45 5.32
N GLN A 449 -7.17 27.35 6.21
CA GLN A 449 -7.51 28.72 5.86
C GLN A 449 -6.31 29.49 5.31
N SER A 450 -5.14 29.37 5.93
CA SER A 450 -3.91 29.98 5.42
C SER A 450 -3.54 29.49 4.02
N LYS A 451 -3.69 28.18 3.76
CA LYS A 451 -3.44 27.58 2.44
C LYS A 451 -4.46 28.02 1.40
N LYS A 452 -5.74 28.03 1.77
CA LYS A 452 -6.83 28.54 0.94
C LYS A 452 -6.58 29.99 0.54
N ASP A 453 -6.31 30.88 1.50
CA ASP A 453 -6.13 32.31 1.25
C ASP A 453 -4.90 32.59 0.36
N LYS A 454 -3.80 31.85 0.56
CA LYS A 454 -2.63 31.90 -0.32
C LYS A 454 -3.01 31.53 -1.76
N LEU A 455 -3.68 30.39 -1.96
CA LEU A 455 -4.06 29.90 -3.29
C LEU A 455 -5.10 30.81 -3.97
N GLU A 456 -6.10 31.30 -3.23
CA GLU A 456 -7.09 32.25 -3.78
C GLU A 456 -6.41 33.54 -4.26
N LYS A 457 -5.39 34.03 -3.53
CA LYS A 457 -4.63 35.21 -3.91
C LYS A 457 -3.75 34.97 -5.14
N GLU A 458 -3.10 33.81 -5.22
CA GLU A 458 -2.22 33.45 -6.34
C GLU A 458 -3.00 33.19 -7.65
N LEU A 459 -4.16 32.56 -7.54
CA LEU A 459 -4.98 32.18 -8.69
C LEU A 459 -6.09 33.19 -9.01
N ASN A 460 -6.37 34.13 -8.10
CA ASN A 460 -7.44 35.11 -8.19
C ASN A 460 -8.83 34.47 -8.45
N ILE A 461 -9.12 33.39 -7.72
CA ILE A 461 -10.40 32.65 -7.76
C ILE A 461 -10.85 32.30 -6.35
N LYS A 462 -12.12 31.92 -6.21
CA LYS A 462 -12.63 31.31 -4.97
C LYS A 462 -12.41 29.81 -4.99
N ILE A 463 -12.00 29.25 -3.85
CA ILE A 463 -11.60 27.85 -3.73
C ILE A 463 -12.40 27.20 -2.60
N PRO A 464 -13.33 26.26 -2.88
CA PRO A 464 -13.98 25.49 -1.84
C PRO A 464 -12.99 24.61 -1.07
N VAL A 465 -13.37 24.32 0.18
CA VAL A 465 -12.69 23.37 1.05
C VAL A 465 -13.55 22.14 1.25
N VAL A 466 -12.92 20.96 1.19
CA VAL A 466 -13.46 19.72 1.74
C VAL A 466 -12.46 19.16 2.75
N PHE A 467 -12.89 19.01 4.00
CA PHE A 467 -12.07 18.53 5.09
C PHE A 467 -12.60 17.19 5.62
N CYS A 468 -11.89 16.13 5.25
CA CYS A 468 -12.14 14.77 5.66
C CYS A 468 -11.30 14.39 6.88
N GLY A 469 -11.72 13.36 7.61
CA GLY A 469 -10.90 12.81 8.66
C GLY A 469 -11.65 11.96 9.66
N ASP A 470 -10.86 11.28 10.49
CA ASP A 470 -11.26 10.77 11.78
C ASP A 470 -10.92 11.84 12.84
N PHE A 471 -11.95 12.46 13.37
CA PHE A 471 -11.80 13.56 14.31
C PHE A 471 -11.76 13.08 15.77
N ASN A 472 -11.99 11.78 16.03
CA ASN A 472 -12.12 11.21 17.37
C ASN A 472 -13.04 12.03 18.29
N SER A 473 -14.06 12.67 17.70
CA SER A 473 -14.97 13.60 18.38
C SER A 473 -16.41 13.40 17.93
N VAL A 474 -17.30 13.22 18.90
CA VAL A 474 -18.74 13.12 18.68
C VAL A 474 -19.36 14.50 18.39
N PRO A 475 -20.59 14.56 17.82
CA PRO A 475 -21.21 15.82 17.42
C PRO A 475 -21.42 16.84 18.55
N GLU A 476 -21.45 16.39 19.80
CA GLU A 476 -21.59 17.21 21.00
C GLU A 476 -20.28 17.93 21.39
N CYS A 477 -19.14 17.48 20.86
CA CYS A 477 -17.83 18.06 21.15
C CYS A 477 -17.60 19.40 20.43
N GLY A 478 -16.70 20.20 20.99
CA GLY A 478 -16.34 21.52 20.51
C GLY A 478 -15.75 21.54 19.09
N ILE A 479 -15.20 20.44 18.58
CA ILE A 479 -14.73 20.37 17.19
C ILE A 479 -15.89 20.51 16.21
N TYR A 480 -16.96 19.75 16.44
CA TYR A 480 -18.13 19.81 15.58
C TYR A 480 -18.76 21.20 15.63
N GLN A 481 -18.84 21.80 16.83
CA GLN A 481 -19.25 23.19 17.00
C GLN A 481 -18.34 24.16 16.21
N LEU A 482 -17.02 24.07 16.38
CA LEU A 482 -16.06 24.96 15.71
C LEU A 482 -16.26 25.01 14.19
N TYR A 483 -16.44 23.84 13.58
CA TYR A 483 -16.55 23.75 12.12
C TYR A 483 -17.95 24.13 11.62
N THR A 484 -19.01 23.77 12.34
CA THR A 484 -20.39 24.06 11.89
C THR A 484 -20.90 25.45 12.25
N THR A 485 -20.40 26.06 13.33
CA THR A 485 -20.84 27.39 13.79
C THR A 485 -19.77 28.48 13.62
N GLY A 486 -18.53 28.09 13.30
CA GLY A 486 -17.42 29.02 13.12
C GLY A 486 -16.75 29.50 14.41
N SER A 487 -17.20 29.06 15.58
CA SER A 487 -16.61 29.51 16.84
C SER A 487 -16.83 28.56 18.02
N VAL A 488 -15.86 28.57 18.93
CA VAL A 488 -15.96 27.89 20.23
C VAL A 488 -15.60 28.89 21.34
N PRO A 489 -16.50 29.13 22.31
CA PRO A 489 -16.28 30.10 23.37
C PRO A 489 -15.34 29.55 24.46
N ILE A 490 -14.79 30.45 25.29
CA ILE A 490 -14.03 30.14 26.52
C ILE A 490 -14.80 29.21 27.47
N SER A 491 -16.15 29.27 27.46
CA SER A 491 -17.00 28.47 28.33
C SER A 491 -17.19 27.02 27.89
N CYS A 492 -16.61 26.60 26.75
CA CYS A 492 -16.71 25.23 26.27
C CYS A 492 -16.15 24.24 27.30
N SER A 493 -16.91 23.18 27.59
CA SER A 493 -16.52 22.14 28.56
C SER A 493 -15.28 21.38 28.13
N ASP A 494 -15.09 21.20 26.82
CA ASP A 494 -14.00 20.40 26.25
C ASP A 494 -12.63 20.94 26.66
N TRP A 495 -12.50 22.26 26.83
CA TRP A 495 -11.29 22.92 27.34
C TRP A 495 -10.84 22.42 28.71
N ARG A 496 -11.76 21.80 29.47
CA ARG A 496 -11.52 21.29 30.83
C ARG A 496 -11.77 19.79 30.95
N SER A 497 -11.73 19.05 29.83
CA SER A 497 -11.87 17.58 29.80
C SER A 497 -10.82 16.87 30.66
N ASN A 498 -9.63 17.44 30.81
CA ASN A 498 -8.65 17.05 31.82
C ASN A 498 -8.33 18.25 32.74
N LYS A 499 -8.42 18.04 34.06
CA LYS A 499 -8.25 19.10 35.06
C LYS A 499 -6.83 19.66 35.12
N GLU A 500 -5.83 18.82 34.88
CA GLU A 500 -4.42 19.21 34.99
C GLU A 500 -3.91 19.90 33.72
N GLU A 501 -4.61 19.70 32.60
CA GLU A 501 -4.26 20.16 31.26
C GLU A 501 -5.27 21.21 30.74
N ALA A 502 -6.08 21.76 31.65
CA ALA A 502 -7.15 22.68 31.30
C ALA A 502 -6.63 23.88 30.48
N VAL A 503 -7.37 24.22 29.44
CA VAL A 503 -7.14 25.38 28.57
C VAL A 503 -7.99 26.54 29.10
N GLU A 504 -7.34 27.64 29.48
CA GLU A 504 -8.03 28.81 30.03
C GLU A 504 -7.94 30.00 29.09
N ASN A 505 -9.01 30.81 29.06
CA ASN A 505 -9.07 32.09 28.34
C ASN A 505 -8.83 31.98 26.83
N LEU A 506 -9.21 30.85 26.21
CA LEU A 506 -9.13 30.65 24.76
C LEU A 506 -10.53 30.55 24.16
N SER A 507 -10.83 31.46 23.24
CA SER A 507 -11.92 31.29 22.26
C SER A 507 -11.28 31.07 20.89
N ILE A 508 -11.84 30.16 20.10
CA ILE A 508 -11.41 29.93 18.72
C ILE A 508 -12.49 30.41 17.77
N PHE A 509 -12.07 31.07 16.69
CA PHE A 509 -12.93 31.54 15.60
C PHE A 509 -12.32 31.14 14.26
N GLN A 510 -13.18 30.81 13.30
CA GLN A 510 -12.82 30.49 11.91
C GLN A 510 -13.92 31.00 10.97
N SER A 511 -13.57 31.41 9.75
CA SER A 511 -14.53 32.07 8.84
C SER A 511 -15.12 31.18 7.73
N LEU A 512 -14.61 29.96 7.54
CA LEU A 512 -15.15 28.99 6.60
C LEU A 512 -16.56 28.53 7.04
N LYS A 513 -17.49 28.47 6.09
CA LYS A 513 -18.87 28.04 6.33
C LYS A 513 -18.99 26.54 6.06
N LEU A 514 -18.60 25.73 7.05
CA LEU A 514 -18.59 24.27 6.89
C LEU A 514 -19.86 23.62 7.42
N ALA A 515 -20.27 22.53 6.77
CA ALA A 515 -21.28 21.58 7.28
C ALA A 515 -20.79 20.15 7.06
N SER A 516 -21.32 19.17 7.81
CA SER A 516 -21.03 17.75 7.58
C SER A 516 -21.89 17.21 6.44
N ALA A 517 -21.25 16.76 5.36
CA ALA A 517 -21.93 16.25 4.16
C ALA A 517 -22.80 15.01 4.45
N CYS A 518 -22.35 14.17 5.38
CA CYS A 518 -23.07 12.97 5.80
C CYS A 518 -23.90 13.17 7.07
N GLY A 519 -24.05 14.42 7.54
CA GLY A 519 -24.73 14.75 8.79
C GLY A 519 -24.01 14.19 10.01
N THR A 520 -24.79 13.68 10.96
CA THR A 520 -24.32 13.07 12.22
C THR A 520 -24.93 11.67 12.35
N PRO A 521 -24.38 10.66 11.66
CA PRO A 521 -24.82 9.27 11.83
C PRO A 521 -24.79 8.84 13.31
N GLU A 522 -25.56 7.82 13.69
CA GLU A 522 -25.51 7.29 15.08
C GLU A 522 -24.09 6.85 15.45
N TYR A 523 -23.39 6.23 14.51
CA TYR A 523 -22.01 5.82 14.64
C TYR A 523 -21.31 5.79 13.28
N THR A 524 -20.02 6.05 13.31
CA THR A 524 -19.08 5.77 12.22
C THR A 524 -17.96 4.85 12.70
N ASN A 525 -17.69 4.79 14.01
CA ASN A 525 -16.93 3.71 14.65
C ASN A 525 -17.89 2.81 15.45
N TYR A 526 -17.73 1.49 15.32
CA TYR A 526 -18.55 0.52 16.05
C TYR A 526 -17.72 -0.68 16.55
N THR A 527 -17.24 -0.59 17.79
CA THR A 527 -16.61 -1.71 18.50
C THR A 527 -17.54 -2.26 19.58
N ALA A 528 -17.19 -3.36 20.24
CA ALA A 528 -17.99 -3.86 21.37
C ALA A 528 -18.01 -2.92 22.58
N GLY A 529 -16.94 -2.13 22.77
CA GLY A 529 -16.76 -1.24 23.92
C GLY A 529 -17.13 0.22 23.69
N PHE A 530 -17.20 0.65 22.43
CA PHE A 530 -17.49 2.03 22.06
C PHE A 530 -18.22 2.11 20.72
N GLN A 531 -19.19 3.02 20.63
CA GLN A 531 -19.87 3.38 19.39
C GLN A 531 -20.04 4.89 19.35
N GLY A 532 -19.75 5.51 18.21
CA GLY A 532 -19.91 6.95 18.06
C GLY A 532 -19.59 7.46 16.66
N CYS A 533 -20.12 8.63 16.35
CA CYS A 533 -19.81 9.36 15.12
C CYS A 533 -18.50 10.12 15.29
N LEU A 534 -17.41 9.60 14.73
CA LEU A 534 -16.07 10.17 14.84
C LEU A 534 -15.56 10.75 13.51
N ASP A 535 -16.13 10.27 12.40
CA ASP A 535 -15.67 10.57 11.06
C ASP A 535 -16.60 11.59 10.40
N TYR A 536 -16.03 12.53 9.64
CA TYR A 536 -16.80 13.57 8.95
C TYR A 536 -16.21 13.92 7.59
N ILE A 537 -17.09 14.34 6.68
CA ILE A 537 -16.74 15.07 5.46
C ILE A 537 -17.28 16.48 5.63
N PHE A 538 -16.47 17.38 6.17
CA PHE A 538 -16.85 18.80 6.24
C PHE A 538 -16.67 19.44 4.86
N TYR A 539 -17.65 20.20 4.38
CA TYR A 539 -17.58 20.85 3.08
C TYR A 539 -17.97 22.32 3.17
N ASP A 540 -17.37 23.15 2.32
CA ASP A 540 -17.68 24.57 2.18
C ASP A 540 -19.07 24.79 1.56
N THR A 541 -20.02 25.19 2.40
CA THR A 541 -21.41 25.42 2.02
C THR A 541 -21.62 26.65 1.16
N GLU A 542 -20.66 27.56 1.01
CA GLU A 542 -20.81 28.72 0.12
C GLU A 542 -20.64 28.32 -1.34
N LEU A 543 -19.79 27.34 -1.62
CA LEU A 543 -19.34 26.99 -2.97
C LEU A 543 -19.71 25.56 -3.39
N LEU A 544 -20.11 24.71 -2.45
CA LEU A 544 -20.53 23.34 -2.68
C LEU A 544 -21.91 23.06 -2.06
N GLU A 545 -22.60 22.08 -2.60
CA GLU A 545 -23.82 21.48 -2.04
C GLU A 545 -23.73 19.95 -2.04
N VAL A 546 -24.47 19.29 -1.14
CA VAL A 546 -24.59 17.83 -1.12
C VAL A 546 -25.64 17.41 -2.13
N ALA A 547 -25.24 16.64 -3.13
CA ALA A 547 -26.14 16.04 -4.10
C ALA A 547 -26.69 14.68 -3.61
N GLU A 548 -25.82 13.86 -3.02
CA GLU A 548 -26.19 12.52 -2.53
C GLU A 548 -25.30 12.10 -1.35
N VAL A 549 -25.84 11.25 -0.48
CA VAL A 549 -25.11 10.55 0.57
C VAL A 549 -25.39 9.06 0.42
N VAL A 550 -24.34 8.24 0.30
CA VAL A 550 -24.50 6.78 0.26
C VAL A 550 -24.85 6.31 1.67
N PRO A 551 -25.96 5.57 1.85
CA PRO A 551 -26.39 5.14 3.18
C PRO A 551 -25.31 4.28 3.86
N LEU A 552 -25.18 4.45 5.17
CA LEU A 552 -24.38 3.56 6.00
C LEU A 552 -25.03 2.16 6.04
N PRO A 553 -24.25 1.11 6.36
CA PRO A 553 -24.80 -0.22 6.62
C PRO A 553 -25.88 -0.17 7.71
N SER A 554 -26.88 -1.04 7.60
CA SER A 554 -27.93 -1.14 8.62
C SER A 554 -27.34 -1.58 9.97
N SER A 555 -28.03 -1.26 11.07
CA SER A 555 -27.62 -1.71 12.40
C SER A 555 -27.54 -3.24 12.52
N GLU A 556 -28.40 -3.96 11.79
CA GLU A 556 -28.35 -5.42 11.71
C GLU A 556 -27.04 -5.90 11.07
N ASN A 557 -26.59 -5.27 9.96
CA ASN A 557 -25.34 -5.65 9.32
C ASN A 557 -24.11 -5.35 10.19
N VAL A 558 -24.11 -4.21 10.90
CA VAL A 558 -23.00 -3.83 11.79
C VAL A 558 -22.90 -4.76 13.01
N LYS A 559 -24.04 -5.25 13.50
CA LYS A 559 -24.13 -6.12 14.68
C LYS A 559 -24.09 -7.62 14.36
N GLU A 560 -24.10 -8.00 13.08
CA GLU A 560 -24.16 -9.41 12.64
C GLU A 560 -23.09 -10.28 13.31
N HIS A 561 -21.90 -9.72 13.50
CA HIS A 561 -20.76 -10.37 14.16
C HIS A 561 -20.41 -9.70 15.50
N VAL A 562 -21.41 -9.24 16.23
CA VAL A 562 -21.31 -8.45 17.48
C VAL A 562 -20.92 -7.00 17.23
N ALA A 563 -19.78 -6.76 16.57
CA ALA A 563 -19.26 -5.43 16.26
C ALA A 563 -18.25 -5.50 15.09
N LEU A 564 -17.56 -4.39 14.80
CA LEU A 564 -16.57 -4.25 13.75
C LEU A 564 -15.13 -4.25 14.34
N PRO A 565 -14.10 -4.70 13.60
CA PRO A 565 -14.16 -5.35 12.29
C PRO A 565 -14.74 -6.77 12.38
N SER A 566 -15.04 -7.37 11.23
CA SER A 566 -15.63 -8.70 11.13
C SER A 566 -15.17 -9.44 9.87
N VAL A 567 -15.70 -10.64 9.64
CA VAL A 567 -15.41 -11.42 8.42
C VAL A 567 -15.94 -10.73 7.15
N THR A 568 -16.94 -9.85 7.28
CA THR A 568 -17.57 -9.11 6.17
C THR A 568 -17.27 -7.61 6.20
N PHE A 569 -16.47 -7.13 7.16
CA PHE A 569 -16.18 -5.71 7.36
C PHE A 569 -14.72 -5.48 7.80
N PRO A 570 -13.88 -4.74 7.06
CA PRO A 570 -12.42 -4.78 7.26
C PRO A 570 -11.83 -3.71 8.18
N SER A 571 -12.65 -2.84 8.77
CA SER A 571 -12.26 -1.79 9.71
C SER A 571 -13.25 -1.76 10.87
N ASP A 572 -12.87 -1.19 12.01
CA ASP A 572 -13.79 -0.83 13.09
C ASP A 572 -14.58 0.47 12.79
N HIS A 573 -14.15 1.22 11.77
CA HIS A 573 -14.87 2.37 11.23
C HIS A 573 -15.70 2.00 10.00
N ILE A 574 -16.66 2.85 9.63
CA ILE A 574 -17.53 2.77 8.46
C ILE A 574 -17.17 3.92 7.53
N SER A 575 -16.80 3.61 6.29
CA SER A 575 -16.49 4.64 5.29
C SER A 575 -17.70 5.58 5.06
N LEU A 576 -17.46 6.88 5.05
CA LEU A 576 -18.46 7.87 4.65
C LEU A 576 -18.28 8.19 3.17
N VAL A 577 -19.39 8.28 2.43
CA VAL A 577 -19.38 8.53 0.99
C VAL A 577 -20.47 9.54 0.64
N SER A 578 -20.08 10.66 0.04
CA SER A 578 -21.00 11.71 -0.40
C SER A 578 -20.64 12.18 -1.80
N VAL A 579 -21.67 12.53 -2.57
CA VAL A 579 -21.52 13.25 -3.85
C VAL A 579 -21.74 14.73 -3.56
N LEU A 580 -20.68 15.52 -3.78
CA LEU A 580 -20.71 16.97 -3.67
C LEU A 580 -20.86 17.57 -5.07
N LYS A 581 -21.52 18.72 -5.15
CA LYS A 581 -21.78 19.44 -6.39
C LYS A 581 -21.31 20.88 -6.28
N TRP A 582 -20.66 21.36 -7.35
CA TRP A 582 -20.26 22.76 -7.49
C TRP A 582 -21.50 23.65 -7.69
N LYS A 583 -21.57 24.77 -6.95
CA LYS A 583 -22.69 25.72 -7.00
C LYS A 583 -22.68 26.64 -8.22
#